data_AF-A0A327HDW1-F1
#
_entry.id   AF-A0A327HDW1-F1
#
_cell.length_a   1.000
_cell.length_b   1.000
_cell.length_c   1.000
_cell.angle_alpha   90.00
_cell.angle_beta   90.00
_cell.angle_gamma   90.00
#
_symmetry.space_group_name_H-M   'P 1'
#
loop_
_entity.id
_entity.type
_entity.pdbx_description
1 polymer ?
#
loop_
_entity_poly.entity_id
_entity_poly.type
_entity_poly.pdbx_seq_one_letter_code
_entity_poly.pdbx_strand_id
1 'polypeptide(L)'
;MGSAPETLTVFSAVVQTVLNDGVLTQEEKRLIITIGRELELDDGDPVRVYNAVLEGEVITGGRKLTRNERVQVYRRSWRTVNFNDDESTDEAAVMKRLREVLDFSKEEAEGLVKPLRSTPDVPVEDESSISSRFRRMFGR
;
A
#
# COMPACT_ATOMS: atom_id res chain seq x y z
N MET A 1 -15.93 -16.93 -9.24
CA MET A 1 -14.59 -17.37 -8.81
C MET A 1 -13.69 -16.15 -8.79
N GLY A 2 -13.55 -15.48 -7.65
CA GLY A 2 -12.50 -14.46 -7.48
C GLY A 2 -11.25 -15.18 -6.98
N SER A 3 -10.23 -15.34 -7.82
CA SER A 3 -8.94 -15.83 -7.32
C SER A 3 -8.42 -14.84 -6.29
N ALA A 4 -7.79 -15.33 -5.22
CA ALA A 4 -7.15 -14.46 -4.24
C ALA A 4 -6.20 -13.48 -4.95
N PRO A 5 -6.22 -12.18 -4.59
CA PRO A 5 -5.33 -11.20 -5.17
C PRO A 5 -3.90 -11.55 -4.80
N GLU A 6 -2.99 -11.23 -5.70
CA GLU A 6 -1.58 -11.57 -5.57
C GLU A 6 -0.79 -10.34 -5.13
N THR A 7 0.30 -10.56 -4.39
CA THR A 7 1.09 -9.47 -3.78
C THR A 7 1.58 -8.45 -4.80
N LEU A 8 2.13 -8.88 -5.95
CA LEU A 8 2.62 -7.95 -6.98
C LEU A 8 1.47 -7.24 -7.70
N THR A 9 0.35 -7.94 -7.93
CA THR A 9 -0.84 -7.34 -8.54
C THR A 9 -1.41 -6.22 -7.66
N VAL A 10 -1.49 -6.43 -6.34
CA VAL A 10 -1.94 -5.41 -5.39
C VAL A 10 -0.96 -4.23 -5.35
N PHE A 11 0.34 -4.52 -5.26
CA PHE A 11 1.37 -3.48 -5.20
C PHE A 11 1.41 -2.63 -6.49
N SER A 12 1.36 -3.26 -7.66
CA SER A 12 1.30 -2.58 -8.97
C SER A 12 0.12 -1.63 -9.09
N ALA A 13 -1.06 -2.04 -8.60
CA ALA A 13 -2.25 -1.20 -8.67
C ALA A 13 -2.14 0.04 -7.77
N VAL A 14 -1.52 -0.11 -6.59
CA VAL A 14 -1.24 1.00 -5.67
C VAL A 14 -0.25 1.96 -6.31
N VAL A 15 0.88 1.46 -6.82
CA VAL A 15 1.94 2.26 -7.44
C VAL A 15 1.41 3.01 -8.67
N GLN A 16 0.54 2.40 -9.48
CA GLN A 16 -0.15 3.09 -10.58
C GLN A 16 -1.05 4.24 -10.12
N THR A 17 -1.70 4.09 -8.97
CA THR A 17 -2.60 5.13 -8.46
C THR A 17 -1.81 6.31 -7.93
N VAL A 18 -0.72 6.03 -7.22
CA VAL A 18 0.22 7.05 -6.74
C VAL A 18 0.93 7.77 -7.90
N LEU A 19 1.33 7.05 -8.94
CA LEU A 19 2.03 7.65 -10.09
C LEU A 19 1.09 8.36 -11.08
N ASN A 20 -0.21 8.46 -10.78
CA ASN A 20 -1.19 9.02 -11.70
C ASN A 20 -0.94 10.50 -12.05
N ASP A 21 -0.38 11.27 -11.12
CA ASP A 21 0.03 12.67 -11.31
C ASP A 21 1.49 12.83 -11.79
N GLY A 22 2.25 11.72 -11.82
CA GLY A 22 3.66 11.66 -12.19
C GLY A 22 4.64 12.12 -11.11
N VAL A 23 4.19 12.42 -9.89
CA VAL A 23 5.02 12.97 -8.81
C VAL A 23 4.80 12.20 -7.51
N LEU A 24 5.77 11.37 -7.10
CA LEU A 24 5.72 10.77 -5.76
C LEU A 24 6.06 11.81 -4.68
N THR A 25 5.06 12.18 -3.88
CA THR A 25 5.23 12.94 -2.65
C THR A 25 5.90 12.09 -1.55
N GLN A 26 6.36 12.72 -0.47
CA GLN A 26 6.92 11.98 0.67
C GLN A 26 5.89 11.09 1.38
N GLU A 27 4.62 11.50 1.38
CA GLU A 27 3.51 10.76 1.99
C GLU A 27 3.20 9.49 1.22
N GLU A 28 3.12 9.60 -0.11
CA GLU A 28 2.90 8.45 -0.97
C GLU A 28 4.08 7.48 -0.99
N LYS A 29 5.32 8.00 -0.91
CA LYS A 29 6.51 7.16 -0.69
C LYS A 29 6.36 6.33 0.57
N ARG A 30 5.94 6.93 1.69
CA ARG A 30 5.69 6.18 2.94
C ARG A 30 4.59 5.15 2.77
N LEU A 31 3.50 5.50 2.09
CA LEU A 31 2.38 4.58 1.84
C LEU A 31 2.82 3.36 1.01
N ILE A 32 3.56 3.58 -0.08
CA ILE A 32 4.13 2.50 -0.90
C ILE A 32 5.09 1.62 -0.09
N ILE A 33 5.96 2.22 0.72
CA ILE A 33 6.89 1.48 1.58
C ILE A 33 6.14 0.60 2.57
N THR A 34 5.13 1.16 3.25
CA THR A 34 4.28 0.41 4.18
C THR A 34 3.61 -0.76 3.47
N ILE A 35 2.96 -0.51 2.34
CA ILE A 35 2.25 -1.56 1.60
C ILE A 35 3.21 -2.66 1.13
N GLY A 36 4.37 -2.30 0.57
CA GLY A 36 5.37 -3.27 0.14
C GLY A 36 5.87 -4.15 1.28
N ARG A 37 6.04 -3.58 2.48
CA ARG A 37 6.39 -4.32 3.71
C ARG A 37 5.28 -5.27 4.14
N GLU A 38 4.04 -4.82 4.19
CA GLU A 38 2.90 -5.64 4.62
C GLU A 38 2.59 -6.78 3.63
N LEU A 39 2.98 -6.60 2.36
CA LEU A 39 2.86 -7.63 1.32
C LEU A 39 4.04 -8.61 1.29
N GLU A 40 5.02 -8.46 2.19
CA GLU A 40 6.23 -9.30 2.27
C GLU A 40 6.96 -9.43 0.92
N LEU A 41 7.06 -8.33 0.16
CA LEU A 41 7.72 -8.32 -1.16
C LEU A 41 9.23 -8.55 -1.04
N ASP A 42 9.81 -9.29 -1.98
CA ASP A 42 11.25 -9.50 -2.06
C ASP A 42 11.99 -8.17 -2.30
N ASP A 43 13.25 -8.06 -1.85
CA ASP A 43 14.08 -6.83 -1.91
C ASP A 43 14.20 -6.19 -3.33
N GLY A 44 13.83 -6.89 -4.41
CA GLY A 44 13.84 -6.40 -5.79
C GLY A 44 12.47 -6.14 -6.43
N ASP A 45 11.39 -6.68 -5.86
CA ASP A 45 10.04 -6.57 -6.42
C ASP A 45 9.48 -5.14 -6.43
N PRO A 46 9.65 -4.34 -5.36
CA PRO A 46 9.15 -2.97 -5.33
C PRO A 46 9.72 -2.10 -6.45
N VAL A 47 11.01 -2.31 -6.74
CA VAL A 47 11.77 -1.62 -7.80
C VAL A 47 11.25 -2.02 -9.17
N ARG A 48 11.08 -3.33 -9.37
CA ARG A 48 10.61 -3.87 -10.64
C ARG A 48 9.21 -3.35 -10.95
N VAL A 49 8.33 -3.38 -9.96
CA VAL A 49 6.97 -2.85 -10.10
C VAL A 49 7.00 -1.35 -10.37
N TYR A 50 7.80 -0.58 -9.64
CA TYR A 50 7.91 0.85 -9.85
C TYR A 50 8.38 1.19 -11.28
N ASN A 51 9.47 0.57 -11.74
CA ASN A 51 9.98 0.78 -13.10
C ASN A 51 8.99 0.34 -14.16
N ALA A 52 8.35 -0.82 -13.99
CA ALA A 52 7.33 -1.31 -14.92
C ALA A 52 6.17 -0.32 -15.03
N VAL A 53 5.67 0.21 -13.91
CA VAL A 53 4.59 1.19 -13.91
C VAL A 53 5.02 2.49 -14.58
N LEU A 54 6.27 2.95 -14.40
CA LEU A 54 6.82 4.09 -15.14
C LEU A 54 6.86 3.85 -16.65
N GLU A 55 7.10 2.61 -17.07
CA GLU A 55 7.07 2.19 -18.49
C GLU A 55 5.64 1.91 -19.02
N GLY A 56 4.62 2.08 -18.17
CA GLY A 56 3.21 1.80 -18.52
C GLY A 56 2.85 0.31 -18.48
N GLU A 57 3.71 -0.52 -17.90
CA GLU A 57 3.51 -1.95 -17.71
C GLU A 57 2.90 -2.28 -16.33
N VAL A 58 2.19 -3.41 -16.27
CA VAL A 58 1.60 -3.93 -15.04
C VAL A 58 2.20 -5.28 -14.72
N ILE A 59 2.92 -5.37 -13.60
CA ILE A 59 3.42 -6.65 -13.09
C ILE A 59 2.29 -7.34 -12.33
N THR A 60 2.00 -8.57 -12.73
CA THR A 60 1.06 -9.48 -12.07
C THR A 60 1.79 -10.70 -11.52
N GLY A 61 1.16 -11.44 -10.61
CA GLY A 61 1.75 -12.60 -9.94
C GLY A 61 2.23 -12.31 -8.52
N GLY A 62 3.15 -13.14 -8.05
CA GLY A 62 3.59 -13.16 -6.65
C GLY A 62 2.78 -14.16 -5.83
N ARG A 63 2.75 -13.95 -4.51
CA ARG A 63 2.06 -14.82 -3.56
C ARG A 63 0.58 -14.44 -3.50
N LYS A 64 -0.30 -15.44 -3.39
CA LYS A 64 -1.72 -15.21 -3.11
C LYS A 64 -1.92 -14.75 -1.67
N LEU A 65 -2.62 -13.63 -1.50
CA LEU A 65 -2.94 -13.09 -0.18
C LEU A 65 -4.10 -13.84 0.46
N THR A 66 -3.87 -14.34 1.67
CA THR A 66 -4.93 -14.81 2.56
C THR A 66 -5.81 -13.66 3.00
N ARG A 67 -7.03 -13.95 3.46
CA ARG A 67 -7.96 -12.91 3.92
C ARG A 67 -7.38 -12.09 5.08
N ASN A 68 -6.62 -12.72 5.99
CA ASN A 68 -6.01 -12.03 7.12
C ASN A 68 -4.98 -10.99 6.66
N GLU A 69 -4.10 -11.37 5.72
CA GLU A 69 -3.10 -10.46 5.15
C GLU A 69 -3.75 -9.27 4.45
N ARG A 70 -4.81 -9.51 3.65
CA ARG A 70 -5.56 -8.42 3.02
C ARG A 70 -6.09 -7.42 4.06
N VAL A 71 -6.64 -7.92 5.16
CA VAL A 71 -7.14 -7.08 6.26
C VAL A 71 -6.00 -6.30 6.91
N GLN A 72 -4.85 -6.93 7.16
CA GLN A 72 -3.70 -6.25 7.76
C GLN A 72 -3.15 -5.15 6.86
N VAL A 73 -2.91 -5.46 5.58
CA VAL A 73 -2.47 -4.49 4.57
C VAL A 73 -3.42 -3.30 4.53
N TYR A 74 -4.73 -3.53 4.47
CA TYR A 74 -5.72 -2.45 4.43
C TYR A 74 -5.69 -1.59 5.69
N ARG A 75 -5.65 -2.20 6.88
CA ARG A 75 -5.65 -1.50 8.18
C ARG A 75 -4.36 -0.68 8.40
N ARG A 76 -3.21 -1.22 8.04
CA ARG A 76 -1.89 -0.55 8.13
C ARG A 76 -1.77 0.61 7.15
N SER A 77 -2.26 0.43 5.93
CA SER A 77 -2.31 1.49 4.92
C SER A 77 -3.22 2.63 5.38
N TRP A 78 -4.42 2.29 5.89
CA TRP A 78 -5.34 3.28 6.44
C TRP A 78 -4.72 4.08 7.58
N ARG A 79 -4.01 3.43 8.51
CA ARG A 79 -3.28 4.13 9.57
C ARG A 79 -2.21 5.07 9.03
N THR A 80 -1.48 4.67 8.00
CA THR A 80 -0.42 5.52 7.42
C THR A 80 -1.00 6.83 6.85
N VAL A 81 -2.15 6.74 6.18
CA VAL A 81 -2.88 7.89 5.62
C VAL A 81 -3.53 8.74 6.73
N ASN A 82 -4.31 8.11 7.62
CA ASN A 82 -5.05 8.83 8.66
C ASN A 82 -4.20 9.30 9.86
N PHE A 83 -2.89 9.05 9.88
CA PHE A 83 -2.01 9.47 10.98
C PHE A 83 -1.60 10.95 10.91
N ASN A 84 -1.54 11.56 9.72
CA ASN A 84 -1.09 12.94 9.57
C ASN A 84 -2.20 14.00 9.72
N ASP A 85 -3.42 13.59 10.13
CA ASP A 85 -4.63 14.45 10.27
C ASP A 85 -5.07 15.19 8.98
N ASP A 86 -4.30 15.11 7.89
CA ASP A 86 -4.60 15.69 6.58
C ASP A 86 -4.69 14.55 5.55
N GLU A 87 -5.91 14.10 5.23
CA GLU A 87 -6.14 13.12 4.16
C GLU A 87 -6.06 13.86 2.82
N SER A 88 -5.00 13.61 2.04
CA SER A 88 -4.91 14.15 0.68
C SER A 88 -5.87 13.42 -0.27
N THR A 89 -6.29 14.11 -1.35
CA THR A 89 -7.13 13.52 -2.41
C THR A 89 -6.46 12.31 -3.05
N ASP A 90 -5.14 12.34 -3.20
CA ASP A 90 -4.35 11.24 -3.78
C ASP A 90 -4.31 10.02 -2.84
N GLU A 91 -4.20 10.23 -1.54
CA GLU A 91 -4.22 9.15 -0.55
C GLU A 91 -5.60 8.47 -0.46
N ALA A 92 -6.68 9.26 -0.54
CA ALA A 92 -8.03 8.72 -0.63
C ALA A 92 -8.22 7.88 -1.90
N ALA A 93 -7.63 8.30 -3.03
CA ALA A 93 -7.64 7.52 -4.26
C ALA A 93 -6.87 6.19 -4.11
N VAL A 94 -5.71 6.20 -3.45
CA VAL A 94 -4.95 4.99 -3.16
C VAL A 94 -5.73 4.04 -2.26
N MET A 95 -6.36 4.54 -1.19
CA MET A 95 -7.18 3.72 -0.29
C MET A 95 -8.41 3.13 -1.00
N LYS A 96 -9.03 3.89 -1.91
CA LYS A 96 -10.11 3.40 -2.76
C LYS A 96 -9.61 2.28 -3.69
N ARG A 97 -8.46 2.47 -4.35
CA ARG A 97 -7.88 1.46 -5.22
C ARG A 97 -7.51 0.20 -4.45
N LEU A 98 -6.87 0.36 -3.29
CA LEU A 98 -6.44 -0.72 -2.42
C LEU A 98 -7.65 -1.57 -1.98
N ARG A 99 -8.77 -0.93 -1.63
CA ARG A 99 -10.03 -1.61 -1.33
C ARG A 99 -10.51 -2.48 -2.50
N GLU A 100 -10.48 -1.96 -3.73
CA GLU A 100 -10.94 -2.69 -4.91
C GLU A 100 -10.05 -3.90 -5.23
N VAL A 101 -8.72 -3.76 -5.15
CA VAL A 101 -7.80 -4.86 -5.46
C VAL A 101 -7.71 -5.93 -4.38
N LEU A 102 -7.99 -5.56 -3.12
CA LEU A 102 -8.08 -6.52 -2.01
C LEU A 102 -9.44 -7.24 -1.96
N ASP A 103 -10.37 -6.89 -2.87
CA ASP A 103 -11.71 -7.45 -2.99
C ASP A 103 -12.58 -7.16 -1.75
N PHE A 104 -12.48 -5.93 -1.22
CA PHE A 104 -13.29 -5.47 -0.10
C PHE A 104 -14.48 -4.62 -0.55
N SER A 105 -15.66 -4.96 -0.02
CA SER A 105 -16.84 -4.10 -0.13
C SER A 105 -16.67 -2.84 0.72
N LYS A 106 -17.36 -1.76 0.37
CA LYS A 106 -17.31 -0.49 1.12
C LYS A 106 -17.65 -0.70 2.61
N GLU A 107 -18.72 -1.45 2.88
CA GLU A 107 -19.17 -1.77 4.24
C GLU A 107 -18.13 -2.59 5.02
N GLU A 108 -17.49 -3.56 4.36
CA GLU A 108 -16.43 -4.37 4.98
C GLU A 108 -15.22 -3.50 5.33
N ALA A 109 -14.77 -2.69 4.38
CA ALA A 109 -13.67 -1.74 4.58
C ALA A 109 -13.94 -0.77 5.74
N GLU A 110 -15.14 -0.19 5.81
CA GLU A 110 -15.56 0.68 6.91
C GLU A 110 -15.54 -0.07 8.26
N GLY A 111 -16.00 -1.33 8.29
CA GLY A 111 -15.95 -2.19 9.47
C GLY A 111 -14.53 -2.49 9.96
N LEU A 112 -13.56 -2.62 9.04
CA LEU A 112 -12.15 -2.89 9.37
C LEU A 112 -11.44 -1.68 10.01
N VAL A 113 -11.80 -0.47 9.59
CA VAL A 113 -11.16 0.78 10.06
C VAL A 113 -11.90 1.43 11.22
N LYS A 114 -13.21 1.19 11.37
CA LYS A 114 -14.01 1.68 12.51
C LYS A 114 -13.37 1.43 13.88
N PRO A 115 -12.85 0.23 14.22
CA PRO A 115 -12.18 0.02 15.51
C PRO A 115 -10.83 0.75 15.61
N LEU A 116 -10.16 1.05 14.49
CA LEU A 116 -8.88 1.76 14.49
C LEU A 116 -9.03 3.23 14.86
N ARG A 117 -10.16 3.85 14.49
CA ARG A 117 -10.48 5.25 14.83
C ARG A 117 -10.57 5.51 16.34
N SER A 118 -10.80 4.47 17.14
CA SER A 118 -10.95 4.56 18.60
C SER A 118 -9.72 4.09 19.38
N THR A 119 -8.69 3.56 18.71
CA THR A 119 -7.46 3.10 19.36
C THR A 119 -6.32 4.06 19.02
N PRO A 120 -5.67 4.71 19.99
CA PRO A 120 -4.43 5.44 19.73
C PRO A 120 -3.38 4.46 19.20
N ASP A 121 -2.61 4.90 18.19
CA ASP A 121 -1.62 4.05 17.53
C ASP A 121 -0.46 3.73 18.49
N VAL A 122 -0.13 2.44 18.59
CA VAL A 122 1.18 2.02 19.13
C VAL A 122 2.20 2.21 18.02
N PRO A 123 3.31 2.93 18.25
CA PRO A 123 4.30 3.21 17.22
C PRO A 123 4.74 1.90 16.58
N VAL A 124 4.63 1.83 15.26
CA VAL A 124 5.08 0.70 14.46
C VAL A 124 6.58 0.48 14.71
N GLU A 125 6.92 -0.57 15.45
CA GLU A 125 8.32 -0.85 15.80
C GLU A 125 9.18 -1.09 14.55
N ASP A 126 10.30 -0.37 14.57
CA ASP A 126 11.46 -0.36 13.69
C ASP A 126 11.23 -0.13 12.18
N GLU A 127 11.27 1.15 11.81
CA GLU A 127 11.47 1.63 10.44
C GLU A 127 12.94 1.50 9.96
N SER A 128 13.94 1.19 10.80
CA SER A 128 15.31 1.63 10.49
C SER A 128 16.04 0.86 9.37
N SER A 129 15.74 -0.42 9.15
CA SER A 129 16.55 -1.25 8.24
C SER A 129 16.04 -1.23 6.78
N ILE A 130 14.72 -1.28 6.56
CA ILE A 130 14.12 -1.34 5.22
C ILE A 130 13.80 0.06 4.67
N SER A 131 13.37 1.00 5.55
CA SER A 131 13.19 2.42 5.20
C SER A 131 14.49 3.00 4.67
N SER A 132 15.66 2.60 5.19
CA SER A 132 16.96 3.08 4.71
C SER A 132 17.25 2.74 3.25
N ARG A 133 16.79 1.58 2.75
CA ARG A 133 16.98 1.16 1.35
C ARG A 133 15.95 1.78 0.42
N PHE A 134 14.68 1.81 0.82
CA PHE A 134 13.63 2.48 0.07
C PHE A 134 13.83 4.00 0.03
N ARG A 135 14.22 4.64 1.14
CA ARG A 135 14.60 6.05 1.19
C ARG A 135 15.81 6.34 0.31
N ARG A 136 16.74 5.39 0.10
CA ARG A 136 17.82 5.54 -0.88
C ARG A 136 17.34 5.42 -2.32
N MET A 137 16.29 4.64 -2.56
CA MET A 137 15.69 4.43 -3.88
C MET A 137 14.76 5.57 -4.31
N PHE A 138 13.97 6.10 -3.37
CA PHE A 138 12.98 7.16 -3.59
C PHE A 138 13.45 8.53 -3.08
N GLY A 139 14.64 8.62 -2.49
CA GLY A 139 15.20 9.85 -1.93
C GLY A 139 16.09 10.57 -2.93
N ARG A 140 15.49 11.53 -3.62
CA ARG A 140 16.13 12.77 -4.03
C ARG A 140 15.12 13.90 -3.89
#